data_AF-A0A8H4B6U5-F1
#
_entry.id   AF-A0A8H4B6U5-F1
#
_cell.length_a   1.000
_cell.length_b   1.000
_cell.length_c   1.000
_cell.angle_alpha   90.00
_cell.angle_beta   90.00
_cell.angle_gamma   90.00
#
_symmetry.space_group_name_H-M   'P 1'
#
loop_
_entity.id
_entity.type
_entity.pdbx_description
1 polymer ?
#
loop_
_entity_poly.entity_id
_entity_poly.type
_entity_poly.pdbx_seq_one_letter_code
_entity_poly.pdbx_strand_id
1 'polypeptide(L)'
;MNFKDLQFNIGKLTTNVKSQVARNNPLQNHDTRSLNLWLFEERNDLSFMRTTAYHHAETNKAFLEWIKDELEKNKLHENYSEDIEDIGSTLALLLDKQVELEKQY
;
A
#
# COMPACT_ATOMS: atom_id res chain seq x y z
N MET A 1 18.23 11.45 -54.31
CA MET A 1 17.91 10.66 -53.09
C MET A 1 16.70 9.79 -53.41
N ASN A 2 16.83 8.47 -53.27
CA ASN A 2 15.81 7.51 -53.65
C ASN A 2 14.82 7.27 -52.49
N PHE A 3 13.55 7.03 -52.79
CA PHE A 3 12.50 6.83 -51.77
C PHE A 3 12.80 5.63 -50.85
N LYS A 4 13.47 4.61 -51.40
CA LYS A 4 13.99 3.45 -50.65
C LYS A 4 15.06 3.84 -49.62
N ASP A 5 15.93 4.78 -49.94
CA ASP A 5 16.97 5.25 -49.02
C ASP A 5 16.36 6.06 -47.87
N LEU A 6 15.27 6.80 -48.15
CA LEU A 6 14.54 7.55 -47.12
C LEU A 6 13.84 6.61 -46.13
N GLN A 7 13.15 5.58 -46.62
CA GLN A 7 12.55 4.53 -45.78
C GLN A 7 13.60 3.80 -44.93
N PHE A 8 14.74 3.47 -45.51
CA PHE A 8 15.83 2.83 -44.78
C PHE A 8 16.39 3.73 -43.66
N ASN A 9 16.60 5.03 -43.94
CA ASN A 9 17.08 5.98 -42.94
C ASN A 9 16.08 6.21 -41.80
N ILE A 10 14.77 6.25 -42.09
CA ILE A 10 13.71 6.33 -41.08
C ILE A 10 13.68 5.06 -40.21
N GLY A 11 13.81 3.87 -40.81
CA GLY A 11 13.93 2.60 -40.09
C GLY A 11 15.17 2.54 -39.19
N LYS A 12 16.31 3.05 -39.67
CA LYS A 12 17.55 3.15 -38.90
C LYS A 12 17.41 4.13 -37.73
N LEU A 13 16.78 5.28 -37.95
CA LEU A 13 16.53 6.28 -36.91
C LEU A 13 15.65 5.72 -35.78
N THR A 14 14.52 5.09 -36.13
CA THR A 14 13.60 4.50 -35.15
C THR A 14 14.26 3.38 -34.34
N THR A 15 15.10 2.57 -34.98
CA THR A 15 15.87 1.51 -34.31
C THR A 15 16.92 2.10 -33.35
N ASN A 16 17.63 3.15 -33.78
CA ASN A 16 18.62 3.83 -32.95
C ASN A 16 17.97 4.48 -31.73
N VAL A 17 16.82 5.15 -31.90
CA VAL A 17 16.07 5.76 -30.79
C VAL A 17 15.62 4.68 -29.79
N LYS A 18 15.05 3.57 -30.26
CA LYS A 18 14.66 2.45 -29.38
C LYS A 18 15.85 1.85 -28.63
N SER A 19 16.99 1.67 -29.31
CA SER A 19 18.22 1.17 -28.69
C SER A 19 18.78 2.13 -27.65
N GLN A 20 18.71 3.43 -27.90
CA GLN A 20 19.20 4.45 -26.99
C GLN A 20 18.29 4.62 -25.77
N VAL A 21 16.96 4.50 -25.95
CA VAL A 21 15.99 4.43 -24.85
C VAL A 21 16.20 3.18 -24.00
N ALA A 22 16.47 2.02 -24.60
CA ALA A 22 16.77 0.79 -23.87
C ALA A 22 18.09 0.90 -23.08
N ARG A 23 19.15 1.45 -23.69
CA ARG A 23 20.44 1.69 -23.03
C ARG A 23 20.36 2.70 -21.88
N ASN A 24 19.52 3.72 -22.03
CA ASN A 24 19.30 4.73 -21.00
C ASN A 24 18.17 4.33 -20.03
N ASN A 25 17.57 3.15 -20.16
CA ASN A 25 16.57 2.69 -19.21
C ASN A 25 17.27 2.39 -17.88
N PRO A 26 16.96 3.13 -16.80
CA PRO A 26 17.60 2.93 -15.51
C PRO A 26 17.33 1.54 -14.90
N LEU A 27 16.30 0.83 -15.37
CA LEU A 27 16.02 -0.58 -15.01
C LEU A 27 16.92 -1.59 -15.74
N GLN A 28 17.52 -1.21 -16.88
CA GLN A 28 18.39 -2.06 -17.70
C GLN A 28 19.87 -1.71 -17.55
N ASN A 29 20.20 -0.52 -17.05
CA ASN A 29 21.57 -0.14 -16.74
C ASN A 29 22.05 -0.91 -15.49
N HIS A 30 23.14 -1.66 -15.64
CA HIS A 30 23.70 -2.54 -14.60
C HIS A 30 24.02 -1.78 -13.31
N ASP A 31 24.49 -0.54 -13.41
CA ASP A 31 24.93 0.25 -12.25
C ASP A 31 23.75 0.78 -11.42
N THR A 32 22.59 0.99 -12.05
CA THR A 32 21.39 1.55 -11.39
C THR A 32 20.31 0.51 -11.13
N ARG A 33 20.44 -0.70 -11.67
CA ARG A 33 19.42 -1.75 -11.59
C ARG A 33 19.07 -2.10 -10.14
N SER A 34 20.07 -2.34 -9.29
CA SER A 34 19.85 -2.71 -7.88
C SER A 34 19.18 -1.59 -7.08
N LEU A 35 19.59 -0.33 -7.32
CA LEU A 35 18.98 0.83 -6.68
C LEU A 35 17.51 1.01 -7.10
N ASN A 36 17.20 0.86 -8.39
CA ASN A 36 15.83 0.97 -8.87
C ASN A 36 14.94 -0.17 -8.39
N LEU A 37 15.48 -1.38 -8.26
CA LEU A 37 14.76 -2.49 -7.66
C LEU A 37 14.42 -2.17 -6.19
N TRP A 38 15.41 -1.72 -5.41
CA TRP A 38 15.18 -1.33 -4.01
C TRP A 38 14.13 -0.21 -3.90
N LEU A 39 14.24 0.86 -4.70
CA LEU A 39 13.24 1.93 -4.71
C LEU A 39 11.84 1.46 -5.11
N PHE A 40 11.75 0.46 -5.99
CA PHE A 40 10.46 -0.13 -6.37
C PHE A 40 9.85 -0.92 -5.21
N GLU A 41 10.63 -1.75 -4.53
CA GLU A 41 10.17 -2.50 -3.36
C GLU A 41 9.76 -1.55 -2.22
N GLU A 42 10.56 -0.54 -1.88
CA GLU A 42 10.21 0.45 -0.85
C GLU A 42 8.89 1.18 -1.15
N ARG A 43 8.61 1.46 -2.43
CA ARG A 43 7.33 2.06 -2.84
C ARG A 43 6.17 1.10 -2.67
N ASN A 44 6.37 -0.18 -2.95
CA ASN A 44 5.37 -1.21 -2.74
C ASN A 44 5.09 -1.42 -1.26
N ASP A 45 6.14 -1.49 -0.44
CA ASP A 45 6.04 -1.62 1.02
C ASP A 45 5.27 -0.44 1.62
N LEU A 46 5.58 0.79 1.20
CA LEU A 46 4.83 1.98 1.63
C LEU A 46 3.34 1.90 1.21
N SER A 47 3.06 1.45 -0.01
CA SER A 47 1.68 1.28 -0.48
C SER A 47 0.93 0.21 0.30
N PHE A 48 1.61 -0.89 0.64
CA PHE A 48 1.07 -1.97 1.43
C PHE A 48 0.77 -1.50 2.86
N MET A 49 1.72 -0.83 3.52
CA MET A 49 1.53 -0.28 4.87
C MET A 49 0.32 0.66 4.94
N ARG A 50 0.15 1.55 3.96
CA ARG A 50 -1.03 2.44 3.89
C ARG A 50 -2.33 1.67 3.73
N THR A 51 -2.32 0.62 2.93
CA THR A 51 -3.50 -0.22 2.69
C THR A 51 -3.85 -0.99 3.95
N THR A 52 -2.86 -1.54 4.64
CA THR A 52 -3.02 -2.23 5.93
C THR A 52 -3.58 -1.29 7.00
N ALA A 53 -3.06 -0.06 7.12
CA ALA A 53 -3.58 0.94 8.05
C ALA A 53 -5.06 1.27 7.79
N TYR A 54 -5.45 1.32 6.51
CA TYR A 54 -6.84 1.54 6.12
C TYR A 54 -7.71 0.34 6.50
N HIS A 55 -7.25 -0.89 6.24
CA HIS A 55 -7.95 -2.10 6.65
C HIS A 55 -8.10 -2.19 8.16
N HIS A 56 -7.05 -1.91 8.93
CA HIS A 56 -7.11 -1.88 10.39
C HIS A 56 -8.14 -0.85 10.90
N ALA A 57 -8.20 0.34 10.28
CA ALA A 57 -9.21 1.33 10.63
C ALA A 57 -10.65 0.82 10.42
N GLU A 58 -10.91 0.08 9.34
CA GLU A 58 -12.22 -0.51 9.08
C GLU A 58 -12.53 -1.67 10.03
N THR A 59 -11.54 -2.51 10.36
CA THR A 59 -11.74 -3.61 11.33
C THR A 59 -11.99 -3.10 12.74
N ASN A 60 -11.37 -1.98 13.15
CA ASN A 60 -11.63 -1.36 14.44
C ASN A 60 -13.09 -0.88 14.56
N LYS A 61 -13.66 -0.35 13.48
CA LYS A 61 -15.08 0.03 13.45
C LYS A 61 -15.98 -1.19 13.63
N ALA A 62 -15.69 -2.27 12.92
CA ALA A 62 -16.44 -3.53 13.06
C ALA A 62 -16.32 -4.11 14.48
N PHE A 63 -15.15 -3.98 15.12
CA PHE A 63 -14.96 -4.37 16.52
C PHE A 63 -15.81 -3.54 17.48
N LEU A 64 -15.88 -2.22 17.29
CA LEU A 64 -16.74 -1.34 18.08
C LEU A 64 -18.24 -1.64 17.89
N GLU A 65 -18.66 -2.01 16.67
CA GLU A 65 -20.02 -2.47 16.41
C GLU A 65 -20.30 -3.79 17.14
N TRP A 66 -19.36 -4.73 17.11
CA TRP A 66 -19.48 -5.99 17.83
C TRP A 66 -19.60 -5.80 19.35
N ILE A 67 -18.83 -4.88 19.95
CA ILE A 67 -18.97 -4.54 21.39
C ILE A 67 -20.39 -4.06 21.68
N LYS A 68 -20.93 -3.15 20.86
CA LYS A 68 -22.30 -2.64 21.05
C LYS A 68 -23.32 -3.78 20.97
N ASP A 69 -23.19 -4.65 19.98
CA ASP A 69 -24.06 -5.81 19.82
C ASP A 69 -23.99 -6.76 21.02
N GLU A 70 -22.80 -7.01 21.58
CA GLU A 70 -22.65 -7.87 22.76
C GLU A 70 -23.19 -7.24 24.05
N LEU A 71 -23.00 -5.93 24.22
CA LEU A 71 -23.65 -5.18 25.30
C LEU A 71 -25.18 -5.31 25.18
N GLU A 72 -25.71 -5.25 23.96
CA GLU A 72 -27.14 -5.38 23.76
C GLU A 72 -27.72 -6.77 24.05
N LYS A 73 -26.99 -7.82 23.67
CA LYS A 73 -27.40 -9.21 23.95
C LYS A 73 -27.33 -9.56 25.43
N ASN A 74 -26.38 -8.98 26.16
CA ASN A 74 -26.08 -9.36 27.54
C ASN A 74 -26.48 -8.28 28.56
N LYS A 75 -27.43 -7.39 28.22
CA LYS A 75 -27.91 -6.30 29.11
C LYS A 75 -28.33 -6.76 30.52
N LEU A 76 -28.74 -8.02 30.69
CA LEU A 76 -29.18 -8.58 31.98
C LEU A 76 -28.03 -9.15 32.83
N HIS A 77 -26.82 -9.24 32.27
CA HIS A 77 -25.62 -9.75 32.94
C HIS A 77 -24.67 -8.58 33.24
N GLU A 78 -24.97 -7.82 34.29
CA GLU A 78 -24.24 -6.58 34.67
C GLU A 78 -22.71 -6.76 34.68
N ASN A 79 -22.19 -7.77 35.40
CA ASN A 79 -20.74 -8.00 35.48
C ASN A 79 -20.10 -8.22 34.09
N TYR A 80 -20.77 -8.97 33.21
CA TYR A 80 -20.25 -9.23 31.86
C TYR A 80 -20.32 -7.98 30.98
N SER A 81 -21.41 -7.22 31.09
CA SER A 81 -21.62 -5.98 30.33
C SER A 81 -20.62 -4.89 30.73
N GLU A 82 -20.31 -4.77 32.02
CA GLU A 82 -19.32 -3.80 32.51
C GLU A 82 -17.90 -4.19 32.08
N ASP A 83 -17.54 -5.47 32.21
CA ASP A 83 -16.23 -5.98 31.80
C ASP A 83 -15.99 -5.82 30.29
N ILE A 84 -16.99 -6.12 29.46
CA ILE A 84 -16.85 -6.03 28.00
C ILE A 84 -16.81 -4.58 27.51
N GLU A 85 -17.51 -3.67 28.20
CA GLU A 85 -17.44 -2.24 27.91
C GLU A 85 -16.06 -1.69 28.26
N ASP A 86 -15.53 -2.00 29.45
CA ASP A 86 -14.24 -1.47 29.91
C ASP A 86 -13.06 -2.03 29.09
N ILE A 87 -12.98 -3.36 28.96
CA ILE A 87 -11.92 -4.02 28.19
C ILE A 87 -12.05 -3.67 26.71
N GLY A 88 -13.26 -3.68 26.17
CA GLY A 88 -13.53 -3.39 24.77
C GLY A 88 -13.17 -1.95 24.40
N SER A 89 -13.54 -0.98 25.23
CA SER A 89 -13.21 0.43 25.03
C SER A 89 -11.71 0.69 25.14
N THR A 90 -11.05 0.07 26.11
CA THR A 90 -9.59 0.17 26.27
C THR A 90 -8.85 -0.42 25.07
N LEU A 91 -9.29 -1.58 24.58
CA LEU A 91 -8.68 -2.20 23.40
C LEU A 91 -8.91 -1.36 22.14
N ALA A 92 -10.11 -0.79 21.96
CA ALA A 92 -10.40 0.10 20.84
C ALA A 92 -9.48 1.32 20.82
N LEU A 93 -9.20 1.94 21.97
CA LEU A 93 -8.24 3.05 22.07
C LEU A 93 -6.83 2.65 21.64
N LEU A 94 -6.37 1.45 22.02
CA LEU A 94 -5.06 0.93 21.62
C LEU A 94 -5.01 0.67 20.11
N LEU A 95 -6.07 0.09 19.54
CA LEU A 95 -6.17 -0.20 18.11
C LEU A 95 -6.24 1.09 17.28
N ASP A 96 -6.94 2.12 17.76
CA ASP A 96 -6.95 3.43 17.10
C ASP A 96 -5.59 4.10 17.15
N LYS A 97 -4.86 3.94 18.26
CA LYS A 97 -3.49 4.43 18.36
C LYS A 97 -2.54 3.69 17.40
N GLN A 98 -2.72 2.38 17.23
CA GLN A 98 -1.98 1.61 16.23
C GLN A 98 -2.19 2.18 14.82
N VAL A 99 -3.45 2.41 14.43
CA VAL A 99 -3.78 2.99 13.12
C VAL A 99 -3.20 4.40 12.95
N GLU A 100 -3.20 5.22 14.01
CA GLU A 100 -2.58 6.54 13.99
C GLU A 100 -1.07 6.45 13.68
N LEU A 101 -0.36 5.52 14.33
CA LEU A 101 1.07 5.29 14.11
C LEU A 101 1.35 4.76 12.70
N GLU A 102 0.54 3.82 12.22
CA GLU A 102 0.66 3.26 10.87
C GLU A 102 0.44 4.31 9.76
N LYS A 103 -0.39 5.33 10.02
CA LYS A 103 -0.61 6.46 9.10
C LYS A 103 0.51 7.50 9.08
N GLN A 104 1.32 7.57 10.14
CA GLN A 104 2.46 8.49 10.23
C GLN A 104 3.69 7.97 9.47
N TYR A 105 3.70 6.69 9.10
CA TYR A 105 4.71 6.03 8.29
C TYR A 105 4.56 6.37 6.79
#